data_AF-A0A3M2DYT7-F1
#
_entry.id   AF-A0A3M2DYT7-F1
#
_cell.length_a   1.000
_cell.length_b   1.000
_cell.length_c   1.000
_cell.angle_alpha   90.00
_cell.angle_beta   90.00
_cell.angle_gamma   90.00
#
_symmetry.space_group_name_H-M   'P 1'
#
loop_
_entity.id
_entity.type
_entity.pdbx_description
1 polymer ?
#
loop_
_entity_poly.entity_id
_entity_poly.type
_entity_poly.pdbx_seq_one_letter_code
_entity_poly.pdbx_strand_id
1 'polypeptide(L)'
;MRRAPRRRRKVTMWNPWSAVAGVAGRTPEWASGSHASSQGFAAGWRARALAALVAVVAIAGTAGCNTPSIPIPPPDPDRMVFAVDPDAGTATFEYGIQPEYGGAQVYVLNEDRGVGVIDTARADGSVGPTAPFAGTPGDRVRVTFDLGDQLASTCVVLADGVPAGECGP
;
A
#
# COMPACT_ATOMS: atom_id res chain seq x y z
N MET A 1 -23.69 -9.96 39.01
CA MET A 1 -23.65 -9.68 37.56
C MET A 1 -23.02 -10.87 36.84
N ARG A 2 -23.79 -11.61 36.03
CA ARG A 2 -23.35 -12.85 35.34
C ARG A 2 -22.72 -12.50 33.99
N ARG A 3 -21.45 -12.86 33.76
CA ARG A 3 -20.77 -12.67 32.46
C ARG A 3 -21.25 -13.73 31.46
N ALA A 4 -21.70 -13.29 30.29
CA ALA A 4 -22.14 -14.16 29.21
C ALA A 4 -20.94 -14.76 28.43
N PRO A 5 -21.06 -16.00 27.90
CA PRO A 5 -19.98 -16.67 27.19
C PRO A 5 -19.82 -16.16 25.75
N ARG A 6 -18.57 -15.79 25.38
CA ARG A 6 -18.19 -15.40 24.01
C ARG A 6 -18.20 -16.60 23.07
N ARG A 7 -19.08 -16.57 22.06
CA ARG A 7 -19.10 -17.53 20.94
C ARG A 7 -17.89 -17.32 20.03
N ARG A 8 -17.04 -18.34 19.89
CA ARG A 8 -15.98 -18.40 18.88
C ARG A 8 -16.62 -18.58 17.50
N ARG A 9 -16.43 -17.60 16.59
CA ARG A 9 -16.75 -17.78 15.17
C ARG A 9 -15.60 -18.53 14.51
N LYS A 10 -15.90 -19.68 13.89
CA LYS A 10 -14.97 -20.39 13.01
C LYS A 10 -14.85 -19.59 11.71
N VAL A 11 -13.65 -19.19 11.37
CA VAL A 11 -13.33 -18.57 10.08
C VAL A 11 -13.03 -19.72 9.11
N THR A 12 -13.90 -19.90 8.12
CA THR A 12 -13.70 -20.88 7.06
C THR A 12 -12.82 -20.22 6.00
N MET A 13 -11.56 -20.65 5.92
CA MET A 13 -10.64 -20.24 4.86
C MET A 13 -11.12 -20.80 3.52
N TRP A 14 -11.35 -19.91 2.56
CA TRP A 14 -11.71 -20.26 1.18
C TRP A 14 -10.41 -20.41 0.39
N ASN A 15 -10.20 -21.57 -0.23
CA ASN A 15 -8.99 -21.91 -0.99
C ASN A 15 -9.30 -21.85 -2.50
N PRO A 16 -8.72 -20.91 -3.27
CA PRO A 16 -9.05 -20.72 -4.69
C PRO A 16 -8.34 -21.66 -5.67
N TRP A 17 -7.56 -22.64 -5.21
CA TRP A 17 -6.70 -23.47 -6.06
C TRP A 17 -7.34 -24.75 -6.62
N SER A 18 -8.57 -24.67 -7.13
CA SER A 18 -9.27 -25.84 -7.71
C SER A 18 -9.87 -25.54 -9.07
N ALA A 19 -9.05 -25.46 -10.13
CA ALA A 19 -9.49 -25.67 -11.52
C ALA A 19 -8.32 -25.77 -12.52
N VAL A 20 -7.60 -26.90 -12.54
CA VAL A 20 -6.86 -27.30 -13.76
C VAL A 20 -6.99 -28.82 -13.92
N ALA A 21 -8.04 -29.25 -14.61
CA ALA A 21 -8.19 -30.62 -15.09
C ALA A 21 -8.83 -30.57 -16.48
N GLY A 22 -8.09 -30.99 -17.51
CA GLY A 22 -8.58 -30.99 -18.88
C GLY A 22 -7.52 -31.41 -19.90
N VAL A 23 -6.88 -32.56 -19.70
CA VAL A 23 -6.08 -33.25 -20.73
C VAL A 23 -6.68 -34.63 -20.94
N ALA A 24 -7.35 -34.85 -22.07
CA ALA A 24 -7.38 -36.14 -22.78
C ALA A 24 -8.22 -36.01 -24.07
N GLY A 25 -7.63 -36.33 -25.21
CA GLY A 25 -8.34 -36.41 -26.48
C GLY A 25 -7.41 -36.62 -27.68
N ARG A 26 -6.70 -37.75 -27.70
CA ARG A 26 -6.01 -38.26 -28.91
C ARG A 26 -7.05 -38.88 -29.85
N THR A 27 -7.00 -38.56 -31.12
CA THR A 27 -7.21 -39.53 -32.21
C THR A 27 -6.12 -39.34 -33.27
N PRO A 28 -5.54 -40.43 -33.80
CA PRO A 28 -4.65 -40.37 -34.95
C PRO A 28 -5.47 -40.57 -36.22
N GLU A 29 -5.42 -39.61 -37.14
CA GLU A 29 -5.90 -39.84 -38.52
C GLU A 29 -4.72 -39.65 -39.47
N TRP A 30 -4.23 -40.79 -39.96
CA TRP A 30 -3.28 -40.89 -41.04
C TRP A 30 -4.03 -40.72 -42.36
N ALA A 31 -3.76 -39.66 -43.10
CA ALA A 31 -4.08 -39.60 -44.52
C ALA A 31 -3.12 -38.61 -45.24
N SER A 32 -2.07 -39.19 -45.81
CA SER A 32 -1.74 -39.11 -47.23
C SER A 32 -1.96 -37.77 -47.94
N GLY A 33 -0.87 -37.08 -48.30
CA GLY A 33 -0.95 -35.92 -49.19
C GLY A 33 0.36 -35.20 -49.42
N SER A 34 1.33 -35.89 -50.03
CA SER A 34 2.55 -35.28 -50.56
C SER A 34 2.25 -34.35 -51.72
N HIS A 35 2.32 -33.03 -51.50
CA HIS A 35 2.67 -32.07 -52.54
C HIS A 35 3.67 -31.08 -51.99
N ALA A 36 4.95 -31.38 -52.25
CA ALA A 36 6.06 -30.45 -52.10
C ALA A 36 5.91 -29.34 -53.15
N SER A 37 5.29 -28.23 -52.74
CA SER A 37 5.36 -26.97 -53.46
C SER A 37 6.66 -26.25 -53.09
N SER A 38 7.70 -26.49 -53.87
CA SER A 38 8.98 -25.78 -53.83
C SER A 38 8.87 -24.38 -54.43
N GLN A 39 7.94 -23.56 -53.92
CA GLN A 39 7.73 -22.19 -54.37
C GLN A 39 7.70 -21.25 -53.17
N GLY A 40 8.74 -20.43 -53.02
CA GLY A 40 8.67 -19.22 -52.19
C GLY A 40 9.74 -19.02 -51.10
N PHE A 41 10.96 -19.51 -51.24
CA PHE A 41 12.02 -19.28 -50.24
C PHE A 41 12.47 -17.80 -50.07
N ALA A 42 12.06 -16.90 -50.97
CA ALA A 42 12.49 -15.49 -50.92
C ALA A 42 11.46 -14.51 -50.31
N ALA A 43 10.20 -14.92 -50.10
CA ALA A 43 9.14 -14.03 -49.57
C ALA A 43 8.90 -14.18 -48.05
N GLY A 44 9.32 -15.30 -47.45
CA GLY A 44 9.03 -15.61 -46.05
C GLY A 44 9.96 -14.97 -45.01
N TRP A 45 11.16 -14.52 -45.40
CA TRP A 45 12.16 -14.01 -44.44
C TRP A 45 11.80 -12.64 -43.86
N ARG A 46 11.22 -11.75 -44.68
CA ARG A 46 10.75 -10.42 -44.24
C ARG A 46 9.57 -10.51 -43.28
N ALA A 47 8.62 -11.40 -43.55
CA ALA A 47 7.48 -11.64 -42.67
C ALA A 47 7.90 -12.25 -41.32
N ARG A 48 8.86 -13.19 -41.34
CA ARG A 48 9.44 -13.77 -40.11
C ARG A 48 10.25 -12.75 -39.29
N ALA A 49 11.02 -11.89 -39.95
CA ALA A 49 11.78 -10.84 -39.27
C ALA A 49 10.86 -9.81 -38.59
N LEU A 50 9.78 -9.39 -39.25
CA LEU A 50 8.78 -8.49 -38.66
C LEU A 50 8.07 -9.13 -37.45
N ALA A 51 7.66 -10.40 -37.57
CA ALA A 51 7.01 -11.11 -36.47
C ALA A 51 7.93 -11.26 -35.24
N ALA A 52 9.21 -11.54 -35.46
CA ALA A 52 10.21 -11.60 -34.38
C ALA A 52 10.41 -10.24 -33.70
N LEU A 53 10.44 -9.15 -34.48
CA LEU A 53 10.63 -7.80 -33.95
C LEU A 53 9.41 -7.33 -33.12
N VAL A 54 8.19 -7.63 -33.58
CA VAL A 54 6.96 -7.39 -32.82
C VAL A 54 6.94 -8.19 -31.52
N ALA A 55 7.38 -9.45 -31.54
CA ALA A 55 7.46 -10.27 -30.33
C ALA A 55 8.47 -9.71 -29.31
N VAL A 56 9.64 -9.23 -29.75
CA VAL A 56 10.64 -8.62 -28.86
C VAL A 56 10.12 -7.31 -28.25
N VAL A 57 9.45 -6.46 -29.04
CA VAL A 57 8.85 -5.21 -28.53
C VAL A 57 7.72 -5.50 -27.54
N ALA A 58 6.90 -6.52 -27.79
CA ALA A 58 5.84 -6.93 -26.87
C ALA A 58 6.39 -7.45 -25.52
N ILE A 59 7.50 -8.19 -25.53
CA ILE A 59 8.14 -8.69 -24.30
C ILE A 59 8.86 -7.57 -23.54
N ALA A 60 9.50 -6.63 -24.25
CA ALA A 60 10.15 -5.48 -23.62
C ALA A 60 9.13 -4.51 -22.98
N GLY A 61 7.92 -4.40 -23.56
CA GLY A 61 6.85 -3.55 -23.03
C GLY A 61 6.22 -4.06 -21.73
N THR A 62 6.22 -5.38 -21.48
CA THR A 62 5.62 -5.95 -20.25
C THR A 62 6.61 -6.08 -19.09
N ALA A 63 7.90 -5.82 -19.32
CA ALA A 63 8.93 -5.69 -18.29
C ALA A 63 9.09 -4.25 -17.76
N GLY A 64 8.18 -3.33 -18.14
CA GLY A 64 8.16 -1.96 -17.63
C GLY A 64 7.91 -1.91 -16.13
N CYS A 65 8.97 -1.62 -15.37
CA CYS A 65 8.98 -1.15 -13.98
C CYS A 65 7.92 -1.76 -13.05
N ASN A 66 7.92 -3.08 -12.88
CA ASN A 66 7.38 -3.70 -11.67
C ASN A 66 8.39 -3.45 -10.53
N THR A 67 8.52 -2.20 -10.10
CA THR A 67 9.20 -1.90 -8.83
C THR A 67 8.25 -2.39 -7.74
N PRO A 68 8.56 -3.49 -7.03
CA PRO A 68 7.71 -3.91 -5.94
C PRO A 68 7.60 -2.73 -4.98
N SER A 69 6.38 -2.23 -4.75
CA SER A 69 6.14 -1.18 -3.77
C SER A 69 6.55 -1.74 -2.41
N ILE A 70 7.69 -1.26 -1.90
CA ILE A 70 8.12 -1.58 -0.54
C ILE A 70 7.21 -0.76 0.36
N PRO A 71 6.38 -1.38 1.22
CA PRO A 71 5.52 -0.65 2.12
C PRO A 71 6.33 0.37 2.91
N ILE A 72 5.90 1.62 2.90
CA ILE A 72 6.53 2.67 3.67
C ILE A 72 6.43 2.31 5.17
N PRO A 73 7.55 2.43 5.93
CA PRO A 73 7.52 2.14 7.36
C PRO A 73 6.51 3.04 8.08
N PRO A 74 5.95 2.59 9.21
CA PRO A 74 5.14 3.46 10.07
C PRO A 74 5.97 4.66 10.56
N PRO A 75 5.36 5.82 10.80
CA PRO A 75 6.07 6.99 11.32
C PRO A 75 6.61 6.71 12.72
N ASP A 76 7.82 7.16 12.98
CA ASP A 76 8.57 6.93 14.22
C ASP A 76 8.04 7.83 15.35
N PRO A 77 7.51 7.26 16.45
CA PRO A 77 7.04 8.04 17.60
C PRO A 77 8.07 8.99 18.18
N ASP A 78 9.37 8.65 18.14
CA ASP A 78 10.43 9.46 18.74
C ASP A 78 10.68 10.77 17.97
N ARG A 79 10.15 10.88 16.75
CA ARG A 79 10.22 12.07 15.90
C ARG A 79 8.96 12.92 15.93
N MET A 80 7.94 12.48 16.66
CA MET A 80 6.70 13.21 16.89
C MET A 80 6.90 14.18 18.05
N VAL A 81 6.48 15.44 17.85
CA VAL A 81 6.43 16.44 18.91
C VAL A 81 5.02 17.00 18.97
N PHE A 82 4.45 16.98 20.17
CA PHE A 82 3.16 17.57 20.46
C PHE A 82 3.36 18.74 21.41
N ALA A 83 2.74 19.89 21.15
CA ALA A 83 2.64 20.95 22.14
C ALA A 83 1.21 20.95 22.68
N VAL A 84 1.05 20.72 24.00
CA VAL A 84 -0.27 20.59 24.61
C VAL A 84 -0.56 21.81 25.49
N ASP A 85 -1.68 22.48 25.23
CA ASP A 85 -2.23 23.53 26.08
C ASP A 85 -3.34 22.94 26.98
N PRO A 86 -3.04 22.63 28.26
CA PRO A 86 -4.01 22.02 29.16
C PRO A 86 -5.14 22.97 29.56
N ASP A 87 -4.91 24.29 29.51
CA ASP A 87 -5.92 25.29 29.87
C ASP A 87 -6.95 25.46 28.75
N ALA A 88 -6.49 25.43 27.49
CA ALA A 88 -7.37 25.46 26.32
C ALA A 88 -7.94 24.08 25.94
N GLY A 89 -7.35 23.00 26.43
CA GLY A 89 -7.69 21.62 26.02
C GLY A 89 -7.38 21.36 24.54
N THR A 90 -6.31 21.95 24.04
CA THR A 90 -5.88 21.80 22.64
C THR A 90 -4.44 21.32 22.54
N ALA A 91 -4.08 20.75 21.39
CA ALA A 91 -2.73 20.34 21.07
C ALA A 91 -2.38 20.69 19.62
N THR A 92 -1.09 20.85 19.33
CA THR A 92 -0.54 20.92 17.97
C THR A 92 0.42 19.76 17.74
N PHE A 93 0.70 19.45 16.48
CA PHE A 93 1.61 18.37 16.09
C PHE A 93 2.73 18.89 15.18
N GLU A 94 3.93 18.38 15.39
CA GLU A 94 5.10 18.55 14.54
C GLU A 94 5.78 17.19 14.29
N TYR A 95 6.41 17.06 13.12
CA TYR A 95 7.18 15.87 12.75
C TYR A 95 8.47 16.27 12.04
N GLY A 96 9.57 15.62 12.42
CA GLY A 96 10.89 15.89 11.85
C GLY A 96 11.01 15.49 10.36
N ILE A 97 12.10 15.93 9.72
CA ILE A 97 12.41 15.67 8.30
C ILE A 97 12.47 14.17 7.99
N GLN A 98 11.59 13.65 7.12
CA GLN A 98 11.59 12.26 6.67
C GLN A 98 11.21 12.22 5.18
N PRO A 99 12.20 12.26 4.26
CA PRO A 99 11.96 12.48 2.83
C PRO A 99 10.93 11.54 2.18
N GLU A 100 10.79 10.32 2.71
CA GLU A 100 9.84 9.30 2.26
C GLU A 100 8.37 9.73 2.42
N TYR A 101 8.08 10.71 3.28
CA TYR A 101 6.76 11.29 3.46
C TYR A 101 6.55 12.62 2.72
N GLY A 102 7.49 13.04 1.85
CA GLY A 102 7.42 14.30 1.14
C GLY A 102 6.11 14.48 0.37
N GLY A 103 5.32 15.51 0.72
CA GLY A 103 4.04 15.80 0.08
C GLY A 103 2.85 14.92 0.51
N ALA A 104 3.01 14.07 1.52
CA ALA A 104 1.91 13.26 2.07
C ALA A 104 0.80 14.13 2.68
N GLN A 105 -0.45 13.70 2.58
CA GLN A 105 -1.53 14.22 3.42
C GLN A 105 -1.42 13.62 4.82
N VAL A 106 -1.41 14.47 5.85
CA VAL A 106 -1.18 14.08 7.23
C VAL A 106 -2.46 14.24 8.02
N TYR A 107 -2.96 13.15 8.58
CA TYR A 107 -4.14 13.12 9.44
C TYR A 107 -3.69 12.93 10.88
N VAL A 108 -3.99 13.91 11.74
CA VAL A 108 -3.78 13.81 13.19
C VAL A 108 -5.14 13.70 13.84
N LEU A 109 -5.53 12.49 14.23
CA LEU A 109 -6.84 12.19 14.79
C LEU A 109 -6.71 11.85 16.28
N ASN A 110 -7.33 12.63 17.15
CA ASN A 110 -7.56 12.23 18.53
C ASN A 110 -8.75 11.25 18.57
N GLU A 111 -8.46 9.97 18.80
CA GLU A 111 -9.44 8.88 18.76
C GLU A 111 -10.44 8.96 19.93
N ASP A 112 -10.00 9.44 21.10
CA ASP A 112 -10.85 9.52 22.29
C ASP A 112 -11.83 10.70 22.20
N ARG A 113 -11.49 11.73 21.44
CA ARG A 113 -12.33 12.92 21.20
C ARG A 113 -13.09 12.88 19.88
N GLY A 114 -12.68 12.03 18.92
CA GLY A 114 -13.29 11.94 17.60
C GLY A 114 -13.07 13.18 16.71
N VAL A 115 -12.01 13.95 16.98
CA VAL A 115 -11.67 15.17 16.23
C VAL A 115 -10.21 15.14 15.80
N GLY A 116 -9.88 15.84 14.72
CA GLY A 116 -8.53 15.86 14.20
C GLY A 116 -8.29 17.01 13.23
N VAL A 117 -7.06 17.09 12.74
CA VAL A 117 -6.60 18.04 11.74
C VAL A 117 -6.00 17.32 10.55
N ILE A 118 -6.07 17.97 9.39
CA ILE A 118 -5.45 17.51 8.15
C ILE A 118 -4.44 18.57 7.74
N ASP A 119 -3.23 18.14 7.44
CA ASP A 119 -2.15 19.00 6.94
C ASP A 119 -1.45 18.33 5.75
N THR A 120 -0.47 18.99 5.15
CA THR A 120 0.38 18.42 4.10
C THR A 120 1.84 18.48 4.55
N ALA A 121 2.51 17.34 4.48
CA ALA A 121 3.95 17.27 4.73
C ALA A 121 4.71 18.11 3.70
N ARG A 122 5.76 18.80 4.15
CA ARG A 122 6.65 19.56 3.25
C ARG A 122 7.38 18.63 2.29
N ALA A 123 8.08 19.19 1.31
CA ALA A 123 8.85 18.40 0.34
C ALA A 123 9.94 17.52 0.98
N ASP A 124 10.44 17.90 2.17
CA ASP A 124 11.40 17.12 2.96
C ASP A 124 10.72 16.14 3.94
N GLY A 125 9.39 16.04 3.90
CA GLY A 125 8.55 15.19 4.73
C GLY A 125 8.35 15.66 6.17
N SER A 126 8.88 16.83 6.54
CA SER A 126 8.55 17.43 7.84
C SER A 126 7.12 17.93 7.89
N VAL A 127 6.53 17.99 9.08
CA VAL A 127 5.15 18.44 9.32
C VAL A 127 5.12 19.47 10.44
N GLY A 128 4.21 20.42 10.33
CA GLY A 128 3.79 21.26 11.44
C GLY A 128 4.64 22.52 11.71
N PRO A 129 4.29 23.29 12.77
CA PRO A 129 3.18 23.00 13.69
C PRO A 129 1.83 23.04 12.97
N THR A 130 1.00 22.02 13.19
CA THR A 130 -0.34 21.95 12.62
C THR A 130 -1.26 23.00 13.26
N ALA A 131 -2.44 23.22 12.67
CA ALA A 131 -3.53 23.88 13.38
C ALA A 131 -3.84 23.16 14.71
N PRO A 132 -4.26 23.89 15.77
CA PRO A 132 -4.67 23.27 17.02
C PRO A 132 -5.86 22.32 16.84
N PHE A 133 -5.82 21.17 17.50
CA PHE A 133 -6.92 20.21 17.60
C PHE A 133 -7.26 19.95 19.08
N ALA A 134 -8.47 19.49 19.38
CA ALA A 134 -8.83 19.20 20.77
C ALA A 134 -8.06 17.98 21.29
N GLY A 135 -7.40 18.13 22.44
CA GLY A 135 -6.62 17.06 23.04
C GLY A 135 -6.10 17.42 24.42
N THR A 136 -6.04 16.41 25.29
CA THR A 136 -5.47 16.50 26.63
C THR A 136 -4.42 15.40 26.83
N PRO A 137 -3.43 15.58 27.73
CA PRO A 137 -2.46 14.54 28.01
C PRO A 137 -3.14 13.21 28.39
N GLY A 138 -2.68 12.11 27.81
CA GLY A 138 -3.25 10.77 27.98
C GLY A 138 -4.23 10.33 26.91
N ASP A 139 -4.72 11.24 26.06
CA ASP A 139 -5.60 10.88 24.92
C ASP A 139 -4.84 10.04 23.89
N ARG A 140 -5.53 9.13 23.20
CA ARG A 140 -4.98 8.37 22.07
C ARG A 140 -5.05 9.17 20.78
N VAL A 141 -3.90 9.36 20.15
CA VAL A 141 -3.79 10.09 18.89
C VAL A 141 -3.22 9.17 17.81
N ARG A 142 -3.93 9.06 16.69
CA ARG A 142 -3.46 8.37 15.49
C ARG A 142 -2.94 9.39 14.49
N VAL A 143 -1.67 9.24 14.11
CA VAL A 143 -1.03 10.03 13.05
C VAL A 143 -0.93 9.15 11.81
N THR A 144 -1.47 9.62 10.69
CA THR A 144 -1.46 8.89 9.41
C THR A 144 -0.84 9.76 8.32
N PHE A 145 0.09 9.19 7.57
CA PHE A 145 0.65 9.77 6.35
C PHE A 145 0.07 9.02 5.14
N ASP A 146 -0.57 9.76 4.24
CA ASP A 146 -1.19 9.25 3.01
C ASP A 146 -0.49 9.85 1.78
N LEU A 147 0.13 8.98 0.99
CA LEU A 147 0.79 9.32 -0.28
C LEU A 147 -0.08 8.99 -1.51
N GLY A 148 -1.34 8.62 -1.29
CA GLY A 148 -2.32 8.28 -2.32
C GLY A 148 -2.36 6.79 -2.65
N ASP A 149 -1.20 6.16 -2.83
CA ASP A 149 -1.08 4.71 -3.07
C ASP A 149 -0.58 3.93 -1.84
N GLN A 150 -0.12 4.64 -0.80
CA GLN A 150 0.43 4.08 0.41
C GLN A 150 -0.04 4.85 1.64
N LEU A 151 -0.31 4.09 2.71
CA LEU A 151 -0.75 4.60 4.01
C LEU A 151 0.16 4.04 5.09
N ALA A 152 0.71 4.95 5.90
CA ALA A 152 1.50 4.62 7.08
C ALA A 152 0.86 5.30 8.29
N SER A 153 0.58 4.56 9.36
CA SER A 153 -0.06 5.13 10.55
C SER A 153 0.54 4.59 11.84
N THR A 154 0.67 5.45 12.84
CA THR A 154 1.07 5.10 14.20
C THR A 154 0.08 5.69 15.19
N CYS A 155 -0.24 4.93 16.23
CA CYS A 155 -1.08 5.41 17.33
C CYS A 155 -0.20 5.62 18.56
N VAL A 156 -0.31 6.80 19.18
CA VAL A 156 0.48 7.19 20.34
C VAL A 156 -0.41 7.78 21.44
N VAL A 157 0.10 7.79 22.67
CA VAL A 157 -0.52 8.46 23.81
C VAL A 157 0.00 9.89 23.89
N LEU A 158 -0.91 10.85 23.80
CA LEU A 158 -0.61 12.28 23.79
C LEU A 158 0.07 12.72 25.08
N ALA A 159 1.20 13.41 24.95
CA ALA A 159 1.94 14.05 26.02
C ALA A 159 2.54 15.36 25.49
N ASP A 160 2.96 16.26 26.37
CA ASP A 160 3.68 17.46 25.96
C ASP A 160 5.13 17.10 25.60
N GLY A 161 5.56 17.47 24.40
CA GLY A 161 6.81 17.02 23.77
C GLY A 161 6.66 15.68 23.05
N VAL A 162 7.49 14.70 23.43
CA VAL A 162 7.50 13.36 22.82
C VAL A 162 6.34 12.53 23.39
N PRO A 163 5.68 11.66 22.60
CA PRO A 163 4.57 10.85 23.10
C PRO A 163 4.96 9.97 24.29
N ALA A 164 3.99 9.71 25.18
CA ALA A 164 4.22 8.87 26.36
C ALA A 164 4.39 7.37 26.03
N GLY A 165 4.11 6.97 24.79
CA GLY A 165 4.23 5.62 24.28
C GLY A 165 3.27 5.35 23.12
N GLU A 166 3.34 4.16 22.56
CA GLU A 166 2.39 3.69 21.56
C GLU A 166 1.05 3.30 22.21
N CYS A 167 -0.04 3.42 21.47
CA CYS A 167 -1.32 2.87 21.91
C CYS A 167 -1.22 1.35 22.04
N GLY A 168 -1.66 0.80 23.17
CA GLY A 168 -1.78 -0.65 23.33
C GLY A 168 -2.71 -1.31 22.29
N PRO A 169 -2.59 -2.63 22.07
CA PRO A 169 -3.41 -3.38 21.12
C PRO A 169 -4.90 -3.45 21.49
#